data_AF-A0A4R0R1T2-F1
#
_entry.id   AF-A0A4R0R1T2-F1
#
_cell.length_a   1.000
_cell.length_b   1.000
_cell.length_c   1.000
_cell.angle_alpha   90.00
_cell.angle_beta   90.00
_cell.angle_gamma   90.00
#
_symmetry.space_group_name_H-M   'P 1'
#
loop_
_entity.id
_entity.type
_entity.pdbx_description
1 polymer ?
#
loop_
_entity_poly.entity_id
_entity_poly.type
_entity_poly.pdbx_seq_one_letter_code
_entity_poly.pdbx_strand_id
1 'polypeptide(L)'
;MINLTVFSVERLRANAAHSASARVSHGLIQYMQSAFGLSYVAMASDLLILLRCLIVSATLEGPSRSRTKDSHQVEPESHRMTTSLSQSELPISVIIEERAKERLRYRIICGWMAVFLWVPLALGIVSGVNYPKAMNSVHDAQRERQLRYAAGATGLFFVTVIQVLIWYCVRTVRDVERTAVWILYCLATFLSIVSVYRIAVMHLQTDSLTSTAQESLNTTSSKVAFYILQIAPEWLVAATLLSMNMRERFKT
;
A
#
# COMPACT_ATOMS: atom_id res chain seq x y z
N MET A 1 14.32 1.54 0.48
CA MET A 1 14.32 0.06 0.52
C MET A 1 13.67 -0.57 -0.71
N ILE A 2 12.53 -0.06 -1.21
CA ILE A 2 11.80 -0.60 -2.39
C ILE A 2 12.70 -0.86 -3.62
N ASN A 3 13.60 0.07 -3.95
CA ASN A 3 14.53 -0.07 -5.08
C ASN A 3 15.38 -1.34 -4.96
N LEU A 4 15.92 -1.65 -3.78
CA LEU A 4 16.82 -2.79 -3.64
C LEU A 4 16.09 -4.11 -3.86
N THR A 5 14.86 -4.24 -3.34
CA THR A 5 14.07 -5.47 -3.48
C THR A 5 13.58 -5.68 -4.91
N VAL A 6 13.03 -4.65 -5.56
CA VAL A 6 12.54 -4.77 -6.95
C VAL A 6 13.70 -5.03 -7.92
N PHE A 7 14.80 -4.28 -7.82
CA PHE A 7 15.96 -4.50 -8.68
C PHE A 7 16.66 -5.84 -8.42
N SER A 8 16.69 -6.33 -7.18
CA SER A 8 17.29 -7.64 -6.87
C SER A 8 16.47 -8.79 -7.47
N VAL A 9 15.14 -8.68 -7.43
CA VAL A 9 14.22 -9.65 -8.04
C VAL A 9 14.39 -9.73 -9.55
N GLU A 10 14.47 -8.58 -10.23
CA GLU A 10 14.72 -8.48 -11.67
C GLU A 10 16.06 -9.11 -12.05
N ARG A 11 17.14 -8.77 -11.33
CA ARG A 11 18.48 -9.35 -11.58
C ARG A 11 18.50 -10.86 -11.42
N LEU A 12 17.81 -11.38 -10.41
CA LEU A 12 17.70 -12.82 -10.18
C LEU A 12 16.87 -13.53 -11.27
N ARG A 13 15.84 -12.88 -11.80
CA ARG A 13 15.10 -13.40 -12.97
C ARG A 13 15.89 -13.37 -14.26
N ALA A 14 16.63 -12.29 -14.51
CA ALA A 14 17.52 -12.20 -15.67
C ALA A 14 18.56 -13.34 -15.63
N ASN A 15 19.11 -13.61 -14.44
CA ASN A 15 20.03 -14.73 -14.23
C ASN A 15 19.35 -16.11 -14.42
N ALA A 16 18.12 -16.28 -13.93
CA ALA A 16 17.34 -17.51 -14.10
C ALA A 16 16.87 -17.75 -15.55
N ALA A 17 16.70 -16.69 -16.34
CA ALA A 17 16.42 -16.79 -17.77
C ALA A 17 17.63 -17.36 -18.52
N HIS A 18 18.85 -16.97 -18.13
CA HIS A 18 20.09 -17.41 -18.77
C HIS A 18 20.56 -18.82 -18.37
N SER A 19 20.25 -19.30 -17.16
CA SER A 19 20.73 -20.60 -16.67
C SER A 19 19.59 -21.59 -16.39
N ALA A 20 19.61 -22.74 -17.07
CA ALA A 20 18.65 -23.82 -16.85
C ALA A 20 18.76 -24.44 -15.44
N SER A 21 19.96 -24.47 -14.85
CA SER A 21 20.17 -24.96 -13.47
C SER A 21 19.69 -23.97 -12.42
N ALA A 22 19.77 -22.65 -12.69
CA ALA A 22 19.21 -21.62 -11.81
C ALA A 22 17.67 -21.67 -11.79
N ARG A 23 17.05 -22.03 -12.92
CA ARG A 23 15.59 -22.15 -13.09
C ARG A 23 14.91 -23.18 -12.18
N VAL A 24 15.66 -24.19 -11.71
CA VAL A 24 15.17 -25.29 -10.85
C VAL A 24 15.66 -25.13 -9.41
N SER A 25 16.49 -24.13 -9.10
CA SER A 25 17.05 -23.97 -7.76
C SER A 25 15.98 -23.59 -6.74
N HIS A 26 15.78 -24.45 -5.73
CA HIS A 26 14.77 -24.26 -4.67
C HIS A 26 14.91 -22.91 -3.96
N GLY A 27 16.16 -22.49 -3.71
CA GLY A 27 16.46 -21.21 -3.09
C GLY A 27 15.98 -20.01 -3.92
N LEU A 28 16.02 -20.10 -5.25
CA LEU A 28 15.53 -19.03 -6.12
C LEU A 28 14.01 -18.90 -6.07
N ILE A 29 13.27 -20.02 -6.13
CA ILE A 29 11.79 -19.99 -6.06
C ILE A 29 11.34 -19.44 -4.70
N GLN A 30 11.96 -19.91 -3.62
CA GLN A 30 11.69 -19.42 -2.26
C GLN A 30 12.01 -17.93 -2.13
N TYR A 31 13.15 -17.49 -2.68
CA TYR A 31 13.52 -16.08 -2.70
C TYR A 31 12.52 -15.24 -3.49
N MET A 32 12.12 -15.68 -4.70
CA MET A 32 11.14 -14.99 -5.52
C MET A 32 9.81 -14.81 -4.79
N GLN A 33 9.27 -15.88 -4.20
CA GLN A 33 8.00 -15.84 -3.46
C GLN A 33 8.05 -14.93 -2.23
N SER A 34 9.18 -14.95 -1.51
CA SER A 34 9.42 -14.09 -0.35
C SER A 34 9.54 -12.62 -0.77
N ALA A 35 10.28 -12.36 -1.86
CA ALA A 35 10.54 -11.02 -2.35
C ALA A 35 9.28 -10.33 -2.89
N PHE A 36 8.42 -11.05 -3.64
CA PHE A 36 7.11 -10.52 -4.06
C PHE A 36 6.16 -10.28 -2.89
N GLY A 37 6.26 -11.08 -1.83
CA GLY A 37 5.49 -10.82 -0.61
C GLY A 37 5.97 -9.57 0.13
N LEU A 38 7.28 -9.41 0.21
CA LEU A 38 7.91 -8.29 0.89
C LEU A 38 7.71 -6.96 0.17
N SER A 39 7.76 -6.95 -1.16
CA SER A 39 7.58 -5.72 -1.95
C SER A 39 6.19 -5.12 -1.78
N TYR A 40 5.15 -5.95 -1.89
CA TYR A 40 3.77 -5.53 -1.67
C TYR A 40 3.54 -4.96 -0.26
N VAL A 41 4.01 -5.65 0.78
CA VAL A 41 3.86 -5.20 2.17
C VAL A 41 4.60 -3.88 2.39
N ALA A 42 5.80 -3.73 1.82
CA ALA A 42 6.55 -2.48 1.89
C ALA A 42 5.79 -1.32 1.23
N MET A 43 5.24 -1.53 0.04
CA MET A 43 4.44 -0.49 -0.65
C MET A 43 3.20 -0.10 0.16
N ALA A 44 2.48 -1.06 0.74
CA ALA A 44 1.33 -0.78 1.60
C ALA A 44 1.73 0.01 2.86
N SER A 45 2.90 -0.25 3.43
CA SER A 45 3.47 0.52 4.54
C SER A 45 3.76 1.96 4.12
N ASP A 46 4.35 2.16 2.95
CA ASP A 46 4.66 3.50 2.44
C ASP A 46 3.38 4.31 2.16
N LEU A 47 2.32 3.67 1.65
CA LEU A 47 1.00 4.32 1.51
C LEU A 47 0.43 4.76 2.86
N LEU A 48 0.57 3.96 3.92
CA LEU A 48 0.15 4.32 5.28
C LEU A 48 0.95 5.52 5.83
N ILE A 49 2.25 5.56 5.58
CA ILE A 49 3.10 6.69 5.98
C ILE A 49 2.68 7.97 5.25
N LEU A 50 2.44 7.89 3.94
CA LEU A 50 1.99 9.04 3.15
C LEU A 50 0.61 9.53 3.56
N LEU A 51 -0.32 8.61 3.81
CA LEU A 51 -1.64 8.94 4.34
C LEU A 51 -1.51 9.66 5.69
N ARG A 52 -0.68 9.16 6.60
CA ARG A 52 -0.41 9.80 7.89
C ARG A 52 0.16 11.21 7.71
N CYS A 53 1.15 11.39 6.83
CA CYS A 53 1.74 12.69 6.54
C CYS A 53 0.69 13.67 6.02
N LEU A 54 -0.12 13.24 5.06
CA LEU A 54 -1.18 14.05 4.46
C LEU A 54 -2.24 14.48 5.49
N ILE A 55 -2.71 13.55 6.35
CA ILE A 55 -3.67 13.88 7.43
C ILE A 55 -3.04 14.87 8.40
N VAL A 56 -1.79 14.62 8.81
CA VAL A 56 -1.07 15.49 9.74
C VAL A 56 -0.89 16.90 9.16
N SER A 57 -0.51 17.02 7.90
CA SER A 57 -0.37 18.31 7.21
C SER A 57 -1.71 19.05 7.11
N ALA A 58 -2.79 18.36 6.73
CA ALA A 58 -4.12 18.96 6.67
C ALA A 58 -4.63 19.45 8.05
N THR A 59 -4.27 18.77 9.13
CA THR A 59 -4.62 19.23 10.50
C THR A 59 -3.80 20.46 10.96
N LEU A 60 -2.61 20.71 10.37
CA LEU A 60 -1.75 21.85 10.68
C LEU A 60 -2.17 23.12 9.92
N GLU A 61 -2.74 22.99 8.72
CA GLU A 61 -3.18 24.12 7.88
C GLU A 61 -4.51 24.75 8.36
N GLY A 62 -4.68 24.91 9.68
CA GLY A 62 -5.87 25.50 10.30
C GLY A 62 -6.29 26.87 9.72
N PRO A 63 -7.45 27.39 10.15
CA PRO A 63 -8.13 28.55 9.54
C PRO A 63 -7.29 29.84 9.44
N SER A 64 -6.12 29.90 10.07
CA SER A 64 -5.16 31.00 9.95
C SER A 64 -4.65 31.25 8.52
N ARG A 65 -4.65 30.25 7.61
CA ARG A 65 -4.11 30.42 6.25
C ARG A 65 -5.09 31.03 5.24
N SER A 66 -6.40 31.02 5.52
CA SER A 66 -7.37 31.74 4.67
C SER A 66 -7.35 33.26 4.89
N ARG A 67 -6.68 33.76 5.94
CA ARG A 67 -6.60 35.20 6.23
C ARG A 67 -5.37 35.89 5.65
N THR A 68 -4.34 35.16 5.22
CA THR A 68 -3.06 35.75 4.76
C THR A 68 -2.91 35.80 3.24
N LYS A 69 -3.83 35.21 2.47
CA LYS A 69 -3.83 35.34 1.00
C LYS A 69 -4.60 36.56 0.47
N ASP A 70 -5.36 37.26 1.32
CA ASP A 70 -6.12 38.46 0.94
C ASP A 70 -5.51 39.79 1.44
N SER A 71 -4.34 39.78 2.10
CA SER A 71 -3.71 41.03 2.60
C SER A 71 -2.79 41.75 1.60
N HIS A 72 -2.93 41.51 0.30
CA HIS A 72 -2.31 42.35 -0.73
C HIS A 72 -3.38 42.93 -1.68
N GLN A 73 -4.32 43.69 -1.12
CA GLN A 73 -4.91 44.82 -1.84
C GLN A 73 -5.20 45.94 -0.83
N VAL A 74 -4.54 47.08 -1.08
CA VAL A 74 -4.60 48.31 -0.30
C VAL A 74 -5.68 49.23 -0.88
N GLU A 75 -6.62 49.63 -0.01
CA GLU A 75 -7.48 50.85 0.05
C GLU A 75 -8.54 51.22 -1.03
N PRO A 76 -9.52 52.13 -0.73
CA PRO A 76 -10.27 52.36 0.52
C PRO A 76 -11.81 52.52 0.34
N GLU A 77 -12.51 52.44 1.48
CA GLU A 77 -13.86 52.93 1.86
C GLU A 77 -15.01 53.06 0.83
N SER A 78 -16.09 52.30 1.07
CA SER A 78 -17.47 52.80 0.91
C SER A 78 -18.47 51.91 1.66
N HIS A 79 -19.20 52.53 2.57
CA HIS A 79 -20.29 52.00 3.39
C HIS A 79 -21.14 50.89 2.74
N ARG A 80 -21.22 49.73 3.41
CA ARG A 80 -22.43 48.89 3.39
C ARG A 80 -22.60 48.15 4.71
N MET A 81 -23.55 48.64 5.48
CA MET A 81 -24.12 48.01 6.65
C MET A 81 -25.10 46.93 6.17
N THR A 82 -24.74 45.66 6.29
CA THR A 82 -25.68 44.53 6.18
C THR A 82 -25.22 43.36 7.04
N THR A 83 -25.86 43.26 8.19
CA THR A 83 -26.37 42.03 8.81
C THR A 83 -25.36 40.91 9.07
N SER A 84 -24.64 41.03 10.18
CA SER A 84 -23.93 39.93 10.84
C SER A 84 -24.94 38.91 11.37
N LEU A 85 -25.14 37.82 10.62
CA LEU A 85 -25.75 36.61 11.15
C LEU A 85 -24.84 36.07 12.25
N SER A 86 -25.41 35.95 13.45
CA SER A 86 -24.83 35.39 14.66
C SER A 86 -24.30 33.98 14.40
N GLN A 87 -23.03 33.89 14.02
CA GLN A 87 -22.29 32.64 13.90
C GLN A 87 -21.76 32.36 15.30
N SER A 88 -22.32 31.35 15.96
CA SER A 88 -21.91 30.89 17.29
C SER A 88 -20.39 30.70 17.34
N GLU A 89 -19.68 31.67 17.93
CA GLU A 89 -18.23 31.68 18.07
C GLU A 89 -17.83 30.67 19.17
N LEU A 90 -17.67 29.42 18.78
CA LEU A 90 -16.90 28.47 19.58
C LEU A 90 -15.48 29.04 19.76
N PRO A 91 -14.92 29.04 21.00
CA PRO A 91 -13.59 29.61 21.24
C PRO A 91 -12.55 28.91 20.34
N ILE A 92 -11.70 29.70 19.67
CA ILE A 92 -10.64 29.20 18.79
C ILE A 92 -9.77 28.15 19.50
N SER A 93 -9.58 28.29 20.82
CA SER A 93 -8.88 27.32 21.67
C SER A 93 -9.52 25.93 21.68
N VAL A 94 -10.85 25.83 21.71
CA VAL A 94 -11.60 24.56 21.70
C VAL A 94 -11.44 23.86 20.36
N ILE A 95 -11.49 24.62 19.25
CA ILE A 95 -11.30 24.09 17.88
C ILE A 95 -9.88 23.54 17.70
N ILE A 96 -8.87 24.22 18.26
CA ILE A 96 -7.47 23.78 18.23
C ILE A 96 -7.29 22.49 19.06
N GLU A 97 -7.89 22.41 20.24
CA GLU A 97 -7.79 21.24 21.12
C GLU A 97 -8.46 19.99 20.52
N GLU A 98 -9.65 20.14 19.92
CA GLU A 98 -10.34 19.05 19.22
C GLU A 98 -9.50 18.53 18.05
N ARG A 99 -8.99 19.41 17.19
CA ARG A 99 -8.10 19.02 16.07
C ARG A 99 -6.81 18.33 16.55
N ALA A 100 -6.26 18.72 17.70
CA ALA A 100 -5.07 18.09 18.27
C ALA A 100 -5.35 16.64 18.76
N LYS A 101 -6.50 16.42 19.41
CA LYS A 101 -6.92 15.07 19.85
C LYS A 101 -7.20 14.15 18.66
N GLU A 102 -7.83 14.65 17.61
CA GLU A 102 -8.05 13.91 16.37
C GLU A 102 -6.72 13.51 15.70
N ARG A 103 -5.76 14.43 15.61
CA ARG A 103 -4.41 14.16 15.07
C ARG A 103 -3.69 13.05 15.82
N LEU A 104 -3.80 13.03 17.15
CA LEU A 104 -3.20 11.98 17.97
C LEU A 104 -3.86 10.62 17.68
N ARG A 105 -5.19 10.57 17.58
CA ARG A 105 -5.92 9.35 17.21
C ARG A 105 -5.47 8.80 15.87
N TYR A 106 -5.36 9.63 14.83
CA TYR A 106 -4.88 9.19 13.51
C TYR A 106 -3.45 8.66 13.55
N ARG A 107 -2.55 9.29 14.32
CA ARG A 107 -1.17 8.81 14.50
C ARG A 107 -1.13 7.45 15.18
N ILE A 108 -1.94 7.25 16.21
CA ILE A 108 -2.01 5.98 16.93
C ILE A 108 -2.56 4.88 16.03
N ILE A 109 -3.68 5.13 15.34
CA ILE A 109 -4.29 4.15 14.42
C ILE A 109 -3.32 3.77 13.29
N CYS A 110 -2.71 4.76 12.63
CA CYS A 110 -1.72 4.49 11.58
C CYS A 110 -0.48 3.75 12.12
N GLY A 111 -0.05 4.07 13.35
CA GLY A 111 1.07 3.40 14.01
C GLY A 111 0.78 1.92 14.28
N TRP A 112 -0.38 1.61 14.87
CA TRP A 112 -0.81 0.22 15.07
C TRP A 112 -0.96 -0.54 13.76
N MET A 113 -1.60 0.08 12.76
CA MET A 113 -1.73 -0.51 11.42
C MET A 113 -0.38 -0.82 10.79
N ALA A 114 0.60 0.08 10.90
CA ALA A 114 1.94 -0.15 10.39
C ALA A 114 2.61 -1.35 11.07
N VAL A 115 2.42 -1.55 12.38
CA VAL A 115 2.92 -2.73 13.12
C VAL A 115 2.22 -4.00 12.64
N PHE A 116 0.89 -4.00 12.54
CA PHE A 116 0.13 -5.17 12.10
C PHE A 116 0.41 -5.56 10.64
N LEU A 117 0.83 -4.61 9.80
CA LEU A 117 1.24 -4.87 8.43
C LEU A 117 2.45 -5.81 8.31
N TRP A 118 3.23 -5.99 9.38
CA TRP A 118 4.33 -6.95 9.43
C TRP A 118 3.87 -8.40 9.61
N VAL A 119 2.62 -8.64 10.03
CA VAL A 119 2.09 -10.00 10.26
C VAL A 119 2.07 -10.84 8.96
N PRO A 120 1.52 -10.35 7.82
CA PRO A 120 1.61 -11.06 6.55
C PRO A 120 3.05 -11.38 6.12
N LEU A 121 3.99 -10.49 6.42
CA LEU A 121 5.40 -10.70 6.12
C LEU A 121 5.99 -11.83 6.96
N ALA A 122 5.76 -11.80 8.27
CA ALA A 122 6.22 -12.86 9.18
C ALA A 122 5.67 -14.23 8.76
N LEU A 123 4.38 -14.31 8.39
CA LEU A 123 3.76 -15.52 7.86
C LEU A 123 4.43 -16.00 6.56
N GLY A 124 4.74 -15.06 5.65
CA GLY A 124 5.48 -15.37 4.42
C GLY A 124 6.89 -15.91 4.65
N ILE A 125 7.62 -15.36 5.63
CA ILE A 125 8.96 -15.82 6.00
C ILE A 125 8.91 -17.22 6.62
N VAL A 126 8.00 -17.45 7.57
CA VAL A 126 7.83 -18.76 8.22
C VAL A 126 7.46 -19.83 7.20
N SER A 127 6.58 -19.49 6.25
CA SER A 127 6.28 -20.34 5.10
C SER A 127 7.56 -20.66 4.31
N GLY A 128 8.31 -19.65 3.87
CA GLY A 128 9.56 -19.86 3.14
C GLY A 128 10.50 -20.85 3.83
N VAL A 129 10.75 -20.69 5.14
CA VAL A 129 11.65 -21.57 5.91
C VAL A 129 11.14 -23.01 6.01
N ASN A 130 9.83 -23.23 6.03
CA ASN A 130 9.22 -24.56 6.11
C ASN A 130 9.12 -25.28 4.76
N TYR A 131 9.32 -24.57 3.64
CA TYR A 131 9.21 -25.13 2.29
C TYR A 131 10.08 -26.37 2.02
N PRO A 132 11.36 -26.47 2.46
CA PRO A 132 12.17 -27.68 2.24
C PRO A 132 11.62 -28.92 2.96
N LYS A 133 10.95 -28.73 4.10
CA LYS A 133 10.31 -29.82 4.87
C LYS A 133 9.00 -30.25 4.21
N ALA A 134 8.23 -29.27 3.72
CA ALA A 134 6.99 -29.47 2.96
C ALA A 134 7.16 -30.31 1.68
N MET A 135 8.36 -30.41 1.13
CA MET A 135 8.62 -31.14 -0.10
C MET A 135 8.77 -32.66 0.10
N ASN A 136 9.08 -33.08 1.33
CA ASN A 136 9.29 -34.49 1.68
C ASN A 136 8.07 -35.13 2.35
N SER A 137 7.04 -34.34 2.68
CA SER A 137 5.84 -34.84 3.34
C SER A 137 4.58 -34.12 2.84
N VAL A 138 3.53 -34.91 2.54
CA VAL A 138 2.23 -34.38 2.07
C VAL A 138 1.56 -33.52 3.16
N HIS A 139 1.74 -33.88 4.43
CA HIS A 139 1.16 -33.14 5.55
C HIS A 139 1.79 -31.75 5.71
N ASP A 140 3.11 -31.61 5.56
CA ASP A 140 3.76 -30.31 5.67
C ASP A 140 3.51 -29.44 4.44
N ALA A 141 3.32 -30.03 3.25
CA ALA A 141 2.86 -29.33 2.05
C ALA A 141 1.51 -28.61 2.26
N GLN A 142 0.57 -29.25 2.95
CA GLN A 142 -0.74 -28.66 3.21
C GLN A 142 -0.67 -27.50 4.22
N ARG A 143 0.16 -27.63 5.27
CA ARG A 143 0.40 -26.53 6.22
C ARG A 143 1.06 -25.34 5.53
N GLU A 144 2.07 -25.59 4.71
CA GLU A 144 2.75 -24.57 3.93
C GLU A 144 1.79 -23.81 3.01
N ARG A 145 0.88 -24.53 2.34
CA ARG A 145 -0.17 -23.93 1.52
C ARG A 145 -1.11 -23.04 2.34
N GLN A 146 -1.55 -23.51 3.51
CA GLN A 146 -2.41 -22.72 4.40
C GLN A 146 -1.71 -21.45 4.89
N LEU A 147 -0.42 -21.51 5.23
CA LEU A 147 0.35 -20.34 5.64
C LEU A 147 0.46 -19.31 4.52
N ARG A 148 0.71 -19.74 3.28
CA ARG A 148 0.77 -18.84 2.11
C ARG A 148 -0.56 -18.19 1.82
N TYR A 149 -1.64 -18.97 1.87
CA TYR A 149 -2.99 -18.46 1.70
C TYR A 149 -3.35 -17.45 2.80
N ALA A 150 -3.04 -17.76 4.05
CA ALA A 150 -3.25 -16.85 5.18
C ALA A 150 -2.44 -15.56 5.03
N ALA A 151 -1.18 -15.62 4.58
CA ALA A 151 -0.37 -14.44 4.30
C ALA A 151 -0.96 -13.57 3.17
N GLY A 152 -1.47 -14.19 2.09
CA GLY A 152 -2.16 -13.49 1.01
C GLY A 152 -3.46 -12.83 1.48
N ALA A 153 -4.31 -13.58 2.17
CA ALA A 153 -5.60 -13.11 2.69
C ALA A 153 -5.45 -11.96 3.70
N THR A 154 -4.51 -12.09 4.64
CA THR A 154 -4.18 -11.01 5.59
C THR A 154 -3.61 -9.78 4.88
N GLY A 155 -2.75 -9.97 3.88
CA GLY A 155 -2.26 -8.89 3.04
C GLY A 155 -3.37 -8.13 2.30
N LEU A 156 -4.33 -8.83 1.72
CA LEU A 156 -5.51 -8.22 1.08
C LEU A 156 -6.35 -7.45 2.10
N PHE A 157 -6.64 -8.07 3.25
CA PHE A 157 -7.39 -7.45 4.34
C PHE A 157 -6.78 -6.12 4.79
N PHE A 158 -5.46 -6.06 4.97
CA PHE A 158 -4.84 -4.80 5.38
C PHE A 158 -4.89 -3.72 4.30
N VAL A 159 -4.72 -4.07 3.02
CA VAL A 159 -4.85 -3.07 1.95
C VAL A 159 -6.28 -2.59 1.76
N THR A 160 -7.29 -3.46 1.94
CA THR A 160 -8.68 -2.99 1.93
C THR A 160 -8.98 -2.09 3.13
N VAL A 161 -8.45 -2.39 4.33
CA VAL A 161 -8.54 -1.47 5.48
C VAL A 161 -7.86 -0.13 5.17
N ILE A 162 -6.70 -0.13 4.52
CA ILE A 162 -6.03 1.12 4.08
C ILE A 162 -6.93 1.91 3.11
N GLN A 163 -7.55 1.26 2.12
CA GLN A 163 -8.48 1.92 1.19
C GLN A 163 -9.68 2.54 1.92
N VAL A 164 -10.27 1.82 2.88
CA VAL A 164 -11.38 2.31 3.69
C VAL A 164 -10.95 3.50 4.54
N LEU A 165 -9.75 3.47 5.12
CA LEU A 165 -9.20 4.60 5.86
C LEU A 165 -8.97 5.81 4.97
N ILE A 166 -8.39 5.64 3.78
CA ILE A 166 -8.22 6.70 2.78
C ILE A 166 -9.58 7.34 2.45
N TRP A 167 -10.59 6.52 2.17
CA TRP A 167 -11.94 6.98 1.85
C TRP A 167 -12.62 7.69 3.03
N TYR A 168 -12.47 7.15 4.24
CA TYR A 168 -12.94 7.78 5.47
C TYR A 168 -12.26 9.15 5.68
N CYS A 169 -10.98 9.28 5.40
CA CYS A 169 -10.27 10.56 5.48
C CYS A 169 -10.79 11.59 4.49
N VAL A 170 -11.15 11.21 3.25
CA VAL A 170 -11.81 12.12 2.29
C VAL A 170 -13.13 12.65 2.83
N ARG A 171 -13.90 11.80 3.52
CA ARG A 171 -15.22 12.15 4.07
C ARG A 171 -15.11 13.03 5.32
N THR A 172 -14.17 12.73 6.20
CA THR A 172 -14.11 13.34 7.55
C THR A 172 -13.22 14.57 7.60
N VAL A 173 -12.12 14.61 6.84
CA VAL A 173 -11.14 15.71 6.94
C VAL A 173 -11.39 16.75 5.85
N ARG A 174 -11.87 17.94 6.25
CA ARG A 174 -12.31 19.01 5.34
C ARG A 174 -11.20 19.71 4.55
N ASP A 175 -9.97 19.75 5.07
CA ASP A 175 -8.88 20.60 4.53
C ASP A 175 -7.76 19.79 3.84
N VAL A 176 -8.09 18.60 3.33
CA VAL A 176 -7.12 17.71 2.68
C VAL A 176 -7.02 17.97 1.18
N GLU A 177 -5.79 17.92 0.62
CA GLU A 177 -5.56 17.95 -0.82
C GLU A 177 -6.17 16.70 -1.50
N ARG A 178 -7.37 16.87 -2.08
CA ARG A 178 -8.13 15.77 -2.69
C ARG A 178 -7.34 15.02 -3.75
N THR A 179 -6.52 15.72 -4.53
CA THR A 179 -5.68 15.10 -5.58
C THR A 179 -4.72 14.06 -5.01
N ALA A 180 -4.02 14.38 -3.93
CA ALA A 180 -3.08 13.46 -3.30
C ALA A 180 -3.81 12.24 -2.70
N VAL A 181 -5.01 12.42 -2.15
CA VAL A 181 -5.81 11.31 -1.61
C VAL A 181 -6.32 10.38 -2.71
N TRP A 182 -6.79 10.94 -3.83
CA TRP A 182 -7.22 10.14 -4.97
C TRP A 182 -6.07 9.34 -5.59
N ILE A 183 -4.86 9.91 -5.62
CA ILE A 183 -3.66 9.16 -6.04
C ILE A 183 -3.40 8.01 -5.07
N LEU A 184 -3.39 8.24 -3.75
CA LEU A 184 -3.20 7.18 -2.76
C LEU A 184 -4.27 6.08 -2.87
N TYR A 185 -5.53 6.46 -3.11
CA TYR A 185 -6.62 5.51 -3.33
C TYR A 185 -6.40 4.66 -4.59
N CYS A 186 -5.97 5.29 -5.68
CA CYS A 186 -5.65 4.60 -6.93
C CYS A 186 -4.49 3.61 -6.74
N LEU A 187 -3.42 4.02 -6.05
CA LEU A 187 -2.29 3.15 -5.73
C LEU A 187 -2.70 1.97 -4.84
N ALA A 188 -3.52 2.21 -3.83
CA ALA A 188 -4.05 1.14 -2.99
C ALA A 188 -4.96 0.19 -3.78
N THR A 189 -5.67 0.67 -4.80
CA THR A 189 -6.48 -0.16 -5.70
C THR A 189 -5.60 -1.08 -6.54
N PHE A 190 -4.50 -0.58 -7.12
CA PHE A 190 -3.53 -1.42 -7.83
C PHE A 190 -2.91 -2.49 -6.93
N LEU A 191 -2.57 -2.14 -5.69
CA LEU A 191 -2.09 -3.12 -4.71
C LEU A 191 -3.17 -4.18 -4.38
N SER A 192 -4.45 -3.81 -4.31
CA SER A 192 -5.51 -4.79 -4.07
C SER A 192 -5.65 -5.80 -5.22
N ILE A 193 -5.48 -5.36 -6.47
CA ILE A 193 -5.48 -6.24 -7.66
C ILE A 193 -4.36 -7.28 -7.54
N VAL A 194 -3.15 -6.84 -7.16
CA VAL A 194 -1.99 -7.70 -6.92
C VAL A 194 -2.29 -8.77 -5.87
N SER A 195 -2.89 -8.37 -4.75
CA SER A 195 -3.25 -9.31 -3.68
C SER A 195 -4.32 -10.31 -4.07
N VAL A 196 -5.36 -9.87 -4.79
CA VAL A 196 -6.41 -10.77 -5.30
C VAL A 196 -5.81 -11.77 -6.29
N TYR A 197 -4.97 -11.31 -7.22
CA TYR A 197 -4.26 -12.18 -8.16
C TYR A 197 -3.41 -13.22 -7.42
N ARG A 198 -2.68 -12.81 -6.38
CA ARG A 198 -1.82 -13.71 -5.60
C ARG A 198 -2.63 -14.80 -4.86
N ILE A 199 -3.77 -14.45 -4.29
CA ILE A 199 -4.69 -15.43 -3.67
C ILE A 199 -5.27 -16.36 -4.73
N ALA A 200 -5.71 -15.82 -5.87
CA ALA A 200 -6.28 -16.61 -6.97
C ALA A 200 -5.27 -17.62 -7.54
N VAL A 201 -4.03 -17.18 -7.77
CA VAL A 201 -2.94 -18.06 -8.22
C VAL A 201 -2.60 -19.13 -7.17
N MET A 202 -2.67 -18.82 -5.88
CA MET A 202 -2.47 -19.81 -4.82
C MET A 202 -3.64 -20.80 -4.66
N HIS A 203 -4.83 -20.41 -5.14
CA HIS A 203 -5.99 -21.29 -5.16
C HIS A 203 -5.90 -22.33 -6.29
N LEU A 204 -5.41 -21.91 -7.46
CA LEU A 204 -5.19 -22.78 -8.62
C LEU A 204 -4.04 -23.78 -8.34
N GLN A 205 -4.41 -25.04 -8.11
CA GLN A 205 -3.44 -26.12 -7.85
C GLN A 205 -2.61 -26.41 -9.09
N THR A 206 -1.31 -26.62 -8.91
CA THR A 206 -0.48 -27.29 -9.92
C THR A 206 0.27 -28.43 -9.25
N ASP A 207 -0.31 -29.63 -9.32
CA ASP A 207 0.26 -30.85 -8.74
C ASP A 207 1.40 -31.44 -9.60
N SER A 208 1.93 -30.70 -10.57
CA SER A 208 3.02 -31.17 -11.43
C SER A 208 3.79 -30.00 -12.07
N LEU A 209 5.09 -29.95 -11.79
CA LEU A 209 6.08 -29.04 -12.43
C LEU A 209 6.25 -29.31 -13.94
N THR A 210 5.62 -30.35 -14.50
CA THR A 210 5.77 -30.82 -15.89
C THR A 210 4.45 -30.92 -16.66
N SER A 211 3.30 -30.69 -16.02
CA SER A 211 2.00 -30.76 -16.71
C SER A 211 1.78 -29.51 -17.55
N THR A 212 1.42 -29.68 -18.82
CA THR A 212 0.99 -28.64 -19.77
C THR A 212 -0.54 -28.54 -19.85
N ALA A 213 -1.26 -29.06 -18.84
CA ALA A 213 -2.72 -28.97 -18.79
C ALA A 213 -3.18 -27.51 -18.60
N GLN A 214 -4.44 -27.23 -18.95
CA GLN A 214 -5.03 -25.89 -19.02
C GLN A 214 -5.06 -25.11 -17.69
N GLU A 215 -4.80 -25.79 -16.57
CA GLU A 215 -4.64 -25.21 -15.22
C GLU A 215 -3.18 -25.13 -14.75
N SER A 216 -2.26 -25.56 -15.61
CA SER A 216 -0.84 -25.42 -15.38
C SER A 216 -0.41 -23.98 -15.56
N LEU A 217 0.08 -23.40 -14.46
CA LEU A 217 0.70 -22.08 -14.42
C LEU A 217 1.94 -21.93 -15.35
N ASN A 218 2.28 -22.93 -16.18
CA ASN A 218 3.33 -22.89 -17.19
C ASN A 218 2.88 -22.52 -18.61
N THR A 219 1.57 -22.34 -18.86
CA THR A 219 1.10 -21.87 -20.16
C THR A 219 1.54 -20.43 -20.46
N THR A 220 1.67 -20.05 -21.74
CA THR A 220 2.02 -18.67 -22.11
C THR A 220 1.01 -17.67 -21.54
N SER A 221 -0.26 -18.06 -21.44
CA SER A 221 -1.35 -17.26 -20.88
C SER A 221 -1.15 -16.93 -19.39
N SER A 222 -0.78 -17.91 -18.55
CA SER A 222 -0.52 -17.66 -17.12
C SER A 222 0.69 -16.77 -16.89
N LYS A 223 1.73 -16.87 -17.74
CA LYS A 223 2.88 -15.96 -17.71
C LYS A 223 2.47 -14.54 -18.06
N VAL A 224 1.67 -14.36 -19.12
CA VAL A 224 1.14 -13.04 -19.50
C VAL A 224 0.28 -12.45 -18.37
N ALA A 225 -0.61 -13.25 -17.77
CA ALA A 225 -1.41 -12.83 -16.62
C ALA A 225 -0.53 -12.39 -15.44
N PHE A 226 0.56 -13.11 -15.17
CA PHE A 226 1.52 -12.72 -14.14
C PHE A 226 2.16 -11.35 -14.43
N TYR A 227 2.62 -11.09 -15.65
CA TYR A 227 3.21 -9.79 -15.97
C TYR A 227 2.19 -8.65 -15.92
N ILE A 228 0.97 -8.86 -16.38
CA ILE A 228 -0.07 -7.82 -16.46
C ILE A 228 -0.73 -7.56 -15.09
N LEU A 229 -1.01 -8.59 -14.30
CA LEU A 229 -1.78 -8.48 -13.06
C LEU A 229 -0.92 -8.35 -11.81
N GLN A 230 0.32 -8.84 -11.84
CA GLN A 230 1.26 -8.70 -10.72
C GLN A 230 2.29 -7.61 -11.00
N ILE A 231 3.06 -7.73 -12.09
CA ILE A 231 4.26 -6.92 -12.27
C ILE A 231 3.93 -5.49 -12.70
N ALA A 232 3.03 -5.30 -13.67
CA ALA A 232 2.71 -3.97 -14.16
C ALA A 232 2.08 -3.05 -13.09
N PRO A 233 1.11 -3.49 -12.26
CA PRO A 233 0.55 -2.65 -11.21
C PRO A 233 1.58 -2.33 -10.11
N GLU A 234 2.41 -3.31 -9.75
CA GLU A 234 3.49 -3.13 -8.76
C GLU A 234 4.53 -2.11 -9.25
N TRP A 235 4.92 -2.19 -10.52
CA TRP A 235 5.79 -1.20 -11.15
C TRP A 235 5.17 0.18 -11.24
N LEU A 236 3.89 0.27 -11.60
CA LEU A 236 3.18 1.54 -11.69
C LEU A 236 3.12 2.21 -10.30
N VAL A 237 2.85 1.43 -9.25
CA VAL A 237 2.87 1.93 -7.88
C VAL A 237 4.27 2.42 -7.49
N ALA A 238 5.30 1.62 -7.73
CA ALA A 238 6.68 2.00 -7.43
C ALA A 238 7.11 3.26 -8.20
N ALA A 239 6.84 3.32 -9.51
CA ALA A 239 7.17 4.45 -10.36
C ALA A 239 6.42 5.72 -9.94
N THR A 240 5.16 5.60 -9.53
CA THR A 240 4.39 6.75 -9.02
C THR A 240 4.94 7.25 -7.69
N LEU A 241 5.29 6.35 -6.77
CA LEU A 241 5.94 6.72 -5.51
C LEU A 241 7.30 7.38 -5.70
N LEU A 242 8.03 7.01 -6.77
CA LEU A 242 9.31 7.62 -7.13
C LEU A 242 9.15 8.95 -7.88
N SER A 243 8.15 9.08 -8.75
CA SER A 243 7.92 10.28 -9.56
C SER A 243 7.25 11.40 -8.78
N MET A 244 6.42 11.06 -7.79
CA MET A 244 5.91 12.04 -6.85
C MET A 244 7.06 12.52 -5.97
N ASN A 245 7.45 13.77 -6.17
CA ASN A 245 8.39 14.47 -5.31
C ASN A 245 7.75 14.62 -3.91
N MET A 246 7.86 13.56 -3.09
CA MET A 246 7.02 13.39 -1.90
C MET A 246 7.18 14.55 -0.92
N ARG A 247 8.34 15.19 -0.93
CA ARG A 247 8.64 16.36 -0.11
C ARG A 247 7.80 17.59 -0.48
N GLU A 248 7.58 17.82 -1.77
CA GLU A 248 6.88 19.01 -2.27
C GLU A 248 5.36 18.86 -2.19
N ARG A 249 4.84 17.67 -2.54
CA ARG A 249 3.40 17.38 -2.48
C ARG A 249 2.88 17.12 -1.07
N PHE A 250 3.66 16.46 -0.19
CA PHE A 250 3.20 16.11 1.16
C PHE A 250 3.68 17.08 2.24
N LYS A 251 4.44 18.13 1.87
CA LYS A 251 4.98 19.17 2.77
C LYS A 251 5.67 18.55 4.01
N THR A 252 6.47 17.51 3.76
CA THR A 252 7.22 16.74 4.77
C THR A 252 8.63 17.25 4.97
#